data_AF-A0A8S9FYK4-F1
#
_entry.id   AF-A0A8S9FYK4-F1
#
_cell.length_a   1.000
_cell.length_b   1.000
_cell.length_c   1.000
_cell.angle_alpha   90.00
_cell.angle_beta   90.00
_cell.angle_gamma   90.00
#
_symmetry.space_group_name_H-M   'P 1'
#
loop_
_entity.id
_entity.type
_entity.pdbx_description
1 polymer ?
#
loop_
_entity_poly.entity_id
_entity_poly.type
_entity_poly.pdbx_seq_one_letter_code
_entity_poly.pdbx_strand_id
1 'polypeptide(L)'
;MPGIGKTTIAQAGFNQMSHDFEVVCFLHDFHVLFHEKGLHILREEHSVEKLIGKTILVVLDDVRKPMEAESFLGGFDCFGVASLIIITSRDKQVLNQCQVEGV
;
A
#
# COMPACT_ATOMS: atom_id res chain seq x y z
N MET A 1 5.44 -12.18 12.74
CA MET A 1 6.56 -13.12 12.49
C MET A 1 7.36 -12.71 11.25
N PRO A 2 8.69 -12.56 11.36
CA PRO A 2 9.60 -12.49 10.21
C PRO A 2 9.61 -13.80 9.41
N GLY A 3 9.96 -13.76 8.12
CA GLY A 3 10.20 -14.96 7.31
C GLY A 3 8.99 -15.79 6.86
N ILE A 4 7.76 -15.48 7.33
CA ILE A 4 6.55 -16.25 6.99
C ILE A 4 6.02 -16.03 5.55
N GLY A 5 6.71 -15.21 4.74
CA GLY A 5 6.35 -15.02 3.33
C GLY A 5 5.31 -13.93 3.02
N LYS A 6 5.03 -12.98 3.92
CA LYS A 6 4.06 -11.88 3.70
C LYS A 6 4.37 -11.08 2.42
N THR A 7 5.61 -10.57 2.31
CA THR A 7 6.10 -9.87 1.12
C THR A 7 6.00 -10.75 -0.13
N THR A 8 6.34 -12.03 -0.01
CA THR A 8 6.30 -12.98 -1.13
C THR A 8 4.87 -13.18 -1.64
N ILE A 9 3.89 -13.36 -0.76
CA ILE A 9 2.48 -13.50 -1.13
C ILE A 9 1.96 -12.20 -1.76
N ALA A 10 2.28 -11.04 -1.17
CA ALA A 10 1.89 -9.75 -1.72
C ALA A 10 2.47 -9.54 -3.12
N GLN A 11 3.74 -9.89 -3.34
CA GLN A 11 4.38 -9.83 -4.66
C GLN A 11 3.74 -10.79 -5.66
N ALA A 12 3.45 -12.02 -5.26
CA ALA A 12 2.82 -13.00 -6.12
C ALA A 12 1.43 -12.52 -6.58
N GLY A 13 0.61 -12.03 -5.63
CA GLY A 13 -0.69 -11.42 -5.93
C GLY A 13 -0.57 -10.21 -6.84
N PHE A 14 0.36 -9.29 -6.54
CA PHE A 14 0.61 -8.12 -7.38
C PHE A 14 0.95 -8.49 -8.82
N ASN A 15 1.89 -9.42 -9.00
CA ASN A 15 2.30 -9.89 -10.32
C ASN A 15 1.12 -10.50 -11.08
N GLN A 16 0.28 -11.29 -10.40
CA GLN A 16 -0.86 -11.95 -11.00
C GLN A 16 -1.97 -10.96 -11.39
N MET A 17 -2.23 -9.94 -10.59
CA MET A 17 -3.40 -9.07 -10.75
C MET A 17 -3.11 -7.74 -11.45
N SER A 18 -1.84 -7.33 -11.58
CA SER A 18 -1.46 -5.99 -12.05
C SER A 18 -2.05 -5.59 -13.41
N HIS A 19 -2.30 -6.55 -14.29
CA HIS A 19 -2.87 -6.31 -15.62
C HIS A 19 -4.34 -5.85 -15.62
N ASP A 20 -5.06 -6.02 -14.50
CA ASP A 20 -6.47 -5.64 -14.36
C ASP A 20 -6.68 -4.20 -13.88
N PHE A 21 -5.60 -3.46 -13.60
CA PHE A 21 -5.67 -2.11 -13.00
C PHE A 21 -5.00 -1.06 -13.88
N GLU A 22 -5.56 0.15 -13.90
CA GLU A 22 -5.01 1.28 -14.66
C GLU A 22 -3.71 1.82 -14.06
N VAL A 23 -3.56 1.73 -12.73
CA VAL A 23 -2.36 2.17 -12.02
C VAL A 23 -1.95 1.11 -11.02
N VAL A 24 -0.66 0.74 -11.08
CA VAL A 24 -0.09 -0.28 -10.20
C VAL A 24 1.15 0.27 -9.50
N CYS A 25 1.31 -0.04 -8.22
CA CYS A 25 2.45 0.40 -7.42
C CYS A 25 2.79 -0.62 -6.34
N PHE A 26 4.08 -0.93 -6.18
CA PHE A 26 4.57 -1.77 -5.11
C PHE A 26 5.70 -1.04 -4.35
N LEU A 27 5.47 -0.75 -3.07
CA LEU A 27 6.47 -0.17 -2.17
C LEU A 27 7.03 -1.25 -1.23
N HIS A 28 8.17 -1.87 -1.63
CA HIS A 28 8.78 -3.04 -0.98
C HIS A 28 9.30 -2.84 0.46
N ASP A 29 9.58 -1.61 0.85
CA ASP A 29 9.86 -1.26 2.24
C ASP A 29 9.30 0.13 2.48
N PHE A 30 7.98 0.19 2.60
CA PHE A 30 7.27 1.46 2.71
C PHE A 30 7.80 2.30 3.87
N HIS A 31 8.09 1.66 5.01
CA HIS A 31 8.61 2.37 6.17
C HIS A 31 9.97 3.03 5.89
N VAL A 32 10.90 2.33 5.25
CA VAL A 32 12.20 2.91 4.88
C VAL A 32 12.01 4.02 3.84
N LEU A 33 11.26 3.77 2.77
CA LEU A 33 11.00 4.75 1.71
C LEU A 33 10.36 6.04 2.24
N PHE A 34 9.40 5.92 3.16
CA PHE A 34 8.73 7.05 3.78
C PHE A 34 9.68 7.91 4.60
N HIS A 35 10.57 7.29 5.38
CA HIS A 35 11.53 8.01 6.21
C HIS A 35 12.71 8.59 5.43
N GLU A 36 13.15 7.93 4.36
CA GLU A 36 14.25 8.42 3.51
C GLU A 36 13.81 9.57 2.60
N LYS A 37 12.64 9.45 1.95
CA LYS A 37 12.17 10.44 0.97
C LYS A 37 11.26 11.50 1.57
N GLY A 38 10.55 11.17 2.64
CA GLY A 38 9.49 12.02 3.19
C GLY A 38 8.21 11.96 2.34
N LEU A 39 7.09 12.37 2.96
CA LEU A 39 5.75 12.22 2.42
C LEU A 39 5.57 12.89 1.04
N HIS A 40 6.01 14.13 0.88
CA HIS A 40 5.79 14.90 -0.35
C HIS A 40 6.46 14.24 -1.56
N ILE A 41 7.75 13.94 -1.45
CA ILE A 41 8.54 13.34 -2.53
C ILE A 41 7.99 11.95 -2.86
N LEU A 42 7.70 11.14 -1.84
CA LEU A 42 7.19 9.79 -2.06
C LEU A 42 5.84 9.81 -2.80
N ARG A 43 4.94 10.73 -2.45
CA ARG A 43 3.64 10.90 -3.13
C ARG A 43 3.79 11.41 -4.57
N GLU A 44 4.74 12.30 -4.81
CA GLU A 44 5.03 12.86 -6.14
C GLU A 44 5.58 11.78 -7.10
N GLU A 45 6.60 11.04 -6.67
CA GLU A 45 7.22 9.97 -7.47
C GLU A 45 6.22 8.89 -7.88
N HIS A 46 5.28 8.56 -7.00
CA HIS A 46 4.25 7.55 -7.26
C HIS A 46 2.95 8.16 -7.80
N SER A 47 2.95 9.47 -8.11
CA SER A 47 1.82 10.22 -8.66
C SER A 47 0.50 9.93 -7.93
N VAL A 48 0.53 9.88 -6.59
CA VAL A 48 -0.64 9.49 -5.78
C VAL A 48 -1.84 10.39 -6.05
N GLU A 49 -1.61 11.68 -6.31
CA GLU A 49 -2.67 12.64 -6.62
C GLU A 49 -3.42 12.33 -7.92
N LYS A 50 -2.80 11.56 -8.83
CA LYS A 50 -3.40 11.13 -10.10
C LYS A 50 -4.16 9.81 -9.99
N LEU A 51 -4.27 9.24 -8.78
CA LEU A 51 -4.98 7.99 -8.52
C LEU A 51 -6.50 8.18 -8.36
N ILE A 52 -6.96 9.41 -8.14
CA ILE A 52 -8.38 9.72 -7.94
C ILE A 52 -9.18 9.35 -9.21
N GLY A 53 -10.25 8.56 -9.01
CA GLY A 53 -11.14 8.14 -10.09
C GLY A 53 -10.61 7.03 -11.00
N LYS A 54 -9.42 6.48 -10.71
CA LYS A 54 -8.87 5.32 -11.42
C LYS A 54 -9.02 4.03 -10.61
N THR A 55 -8.98 2.91 -11.31
CA THR A 55 -8.78 1.60 -10.69
C THR A 55 -7.31 1.40 -10.35
N ILE A 56 -7.00 1.19 -9.06
CA ILE A 56 -5.61 1.09 -8.60
C ILE A 56 -5.31 -0.23 -7.91
N LEU A 57 -4.07 -0.71 -8.07
CA LEU A 57 -3.50 -1.77 -7.24
C LEU A 57 -2.25 -1.22 -6.55
N VAL A 58 -2.34 -0.97 -5.24
CA VAL A 58 -1.20 -0.47 -4.44
C VAL A 58 -0.82 -1.50 -3.39
N VAL A 59 0.47 -1.81 -3.30
CA VAL A 59 1.04 -2.61 -2.22
C VAL A 59 1.93 -1.75 -1.35
N LEU A 60 1.62 -1.68 -0.05
CA LEU A 60 2.46 -1.08 0.98
C LEU A 60 3.07 -2.20 1.84
N ASP A 61 4.34 -2.52 1.63
CA ASP A 61 5.04 -3.58 2.36
C ASP A 61 5.77 -3.04 3.61
N ASP A 62 5.75 -3.83 4.70
CA ASP A 62 6.30 -3.48 6.03
C ASP A 62 5.76 -2.15 6.61
N VAL A 63 4.45 -1.91 6.53
CA VAL A 63 3.83 -0.76 7.21
C VAL A 63 3.98 -0.92 8.72
N ARG A 64 4.57 0.10 9.37
CA ARG A 64 4.79 0.12 10.83
C ARG A 64 3.90 1.11 11.57
N LYS A 65 3.39 2.14 10.87
CA LYS A 65 2.45 3.11 11.43
C LYS A 65 1.27 3.32 10.48
N PRO A 66 0.01 3.17 10.92
CA PRO A 66 -1.16 3.38 10.07
C PRO A 66 -1.23 4.77 9.47
N MET A 67 -0.87 5.80 10.25
CA MET A 67 -0.88 7.20 9.80
C MET A 67 0.11 7.47 8.66
N GLU A 68 1.22 6.74 8.57
CA GLU A 68 2.15 6.87 7.45
C GLU A 68 1.49 6.36 6.15
N ALA A 69 0.85 5.19 6.21
CA ALA A 69 0.11 4.63 5.08
C ALA A 69 -1.08 5.50 4.67
N GLU A 70 -1.90 5.94 5.64
CA GLU A 70 -3.05 6.81 5.40
C GLU A 70 -2.64 8.15 4.80
N SER A 71 -1.59 8.78 5.34
CA SER A 71 -1.06 10.04 4.80
C SER A 71 -0.44 9.88 3.42
N PHE A 72 0.19 8.75 3.11
CA PHE A 72 0.67 8.45 1.76
C PHE A 72 -0.47 8.28 0.77
N LEU A 73 -1.54 7.55 1.14
CA LEU A 73 -2.70 7.29 0.29
C LEU A 73 -3.62 8.51 0.13
N GLY A 74 -3.61 9.42 1.12
CA GLY A 74 -4.53 10.56 1.20
C GLY A 74 -5.85 10.24 1.87
N GLY A 75 -5.92 9.11 2.60
CA GLY A 75 -7.13 8.48 3.09
C GLY A 75 -7.38 7.13 2.39
N PHE A 76 -7.94 6.17 3.11
CA PHE A 76 -8.23 4.84 2.55
C PHE A 76 -9.44 4.85 1.59
N ASP A 77 -10.30 5.87 1.68
CA ASP A 77 -11.53 6.01 0.89
C ASP A 77 -11.36 6.82 -0.41
N CYS A 78 -10.13 7.19 -0.76
CA CYS A 78 -9.86 8.19 -1.82
C CYS A 78 -9.74 7.60 -3.24
N PHE A 79 -10.08 6.33 -3.44
CA PHE A 79 -9.82 5.60 -4.68
C PHE A 79 -11.10 5.21 -5.43
N GLY A 80 -10.95 4.94 -6.73
CA GLY A 80 -12.08 4.51 -7.57
C GLY A 80 -12.63 3.16 -7.14
N VAL A 81 -13.90 2.92 -7.47
CA VAL A 81 -14.55 1.60 -7.30
C VAL A 81 -13.69 0.52 -7.97
N ALA A 82 -13.58 -0.65 -7.33
CA ALA A 82 -12.73 -1.77 -7.75
C ALA A 82 -11.21 -1.58 -7.57
N SER A 83 -10.78 -0.53 -6.87
CA SER A 83 -9.39 -0.42 -6.40
C SER A 83 -9.06 -1.45 -5.32
N LEU A 84 -7.82 -1.93 -5.30
CA LEU A 84 -7.30 -2.88 -4.32
C LEU A 84 -6.03 -2.33 -3.66
N ILE A 85 -6.03 -2.27 -2.33
CA ILE A 85 -4.88 -1.88 -1.52
C ILE A 85 -4.46 -3.09 -0.70
N ILE A 86 -3.21 -3.51 -0.85
CA ILE A 86 -2.61 -4.60 -0.08
C ILE A 86 -1.64 -3.97 0.90
N ILE A 87 -1.88 -4.18 2.20
CA ILE A 87 -0.99 -3.74 3.27
C ILE A 87 -0.38 -4.96 3.92
N THR A 88 0.95 -5.02 4.00
CA THR A 88 1.62 -5.99 4.86
C THR A 88 2.15 -5.30 6.11
N SER A 89 2.07 -6.00 7.23
CA SER A 89 2.74 -5.59 8.46
C SER A 89 3.18 -6.81 9.24
N ARG A 90 4.19 -6.61 10.10
CA ARG A 90 4.55 -7.57 11.14
C ARG A 90 3.67 -7.43 12.38
N ASP A 91 2.97 -6.31 12.52
CA ASP A 91 2.12 -5.98 13.66
C ASP A 91 0.63 -6.04 13.26
N LYS A 92 -0.12 -6.93 13.92
CA LYS A 92 -1.55 -7.08 13.69
C LYS A 92 -2.33 -5.83 14.11
N GLN A 93 -1.86 -5.09 15.11
CA GLN A 93 -2.51 -3.85 15.55
C GLN A 93 -2.44 -2.76 14.48
N VAL A 94 -1.33 -2.69 13.74
CA VAL A 94 -1.20 -1.79 12.59
C VAL A 94 -2.25 -2.12 11.53
N LEU A 95 -2.43 -3.40 11.19
CA LEU A 95 -3.45 -3.83 10.21
C LEU A 95 -4.87 -3.50 10.67
N ASN A 96 -5.18 -3.75 11.94
CA ASN A 96 -6.49 -3.42 12.52
C ASN A 96 -6.78 -1.91 12.45
N GLN A 97 -5.77 -1.06 12.70
CA GLN A 97 -5.89 0.40 12.66
C GLN A 97 -5.96 0.94 11.22
N CYS A 98 -5.39 0.23 10.24
CA CYS A 98 -5.61 0.48 8.82
C CYS A 98 -7.00 -0.01 8.34
N GLN A 99 -7.88 -0.45 9.25
CA GLN A 99 -9.21 -0.97 8.93
C GLN A 99 -9.19 -2.15 7.95
N VAL A 100 -8.10 -2.91 7.92
CA VAL A 100 -8.01 -4.14 7.13
C VAL A 100 -8.79 -5.22 7.88
N GLU A 101 -9.94 -5.61 7.34
CA GLU A 101 -10.68 -6.75 7.86
C GLU A 101 -9.89 -8.03 7.59
N GLY A 102 -9.59 -8.78 8.65
CA GLY A 102 -8.99 -10.11 8.51
C GLY A 102 -10.04 -11.10 8.03
N VAL A 103 -9.77 -11.77 6.91
CA VAL A 103 -10.53 -12.95 6.44
C VAL A 103 -10.05 -14.21 7.14
#